data_AF-G3MHV4-F1
#
_entry.id   AF-G3MHV4-F1
#
_cell.length_a   1.000
_cell.length_b   1.000
_cell.length_c   1.000
_cell.angle_alpha   90.00
_cell.angle_beta   90.00
_cell.angle_gamma   90.00
#
_symmetry.space_group_name_H-M   'P 1'
#
loop_
_entity.id
_entity.type
_entity.pdbx_description
1 polymer ?
#
loop_
_entity_poly.entity_id
_entity_poly.type
_entity_poly.pdbx_seq_one_letter_code
_entity_poly.pdbx_strand_id
1 'polypeptide(L)'
;KTLILRRKRERKAVPSPSPSPSPSSAQLLLPSNHAEIQTHKAVTLSKTKKKGRQHKEVIVSSIKQALEDHGSAYVFTFENMRNQKFKEFREQLKSNSRFFLGSNKVMQISLGRSVADETKPGIHKLSKFLRGDAGLLFTNLEKEEVQRTFEKYEDHDFARTGSNATEKVELKEGPLEQFTHEMEPFLRKQGMPVRLTKGVVELVSDFVVCEEGKPLSPESARILRLLGIKMAPFRLHLVCRWTPDDFEVYREGLDLSDIESS
;
A
#
# COMPACT_ATOMS: atom_id res chain seq x y z
N LYS A 1 32.77 -57.52 15.81
CA LYS A 1 33.38 -58.46 14.82
C LYS A 1 32.23 -59.37 14.37
N THR A 2 31.94 -59.58 13.09
CA THR A 2 32.83 -59.72 11.92
C THR A 2 32.17 -59.20 10.63
N LEU A 3 32.94 -58.79 9.62
CA LEU A 3 32.43 -58.39 8.29
C LEU A 3 32.17 -59.62 7.41
N ILE A 4 31.24 -59.51 6.46
CA ILE A 4 31.24 -60.34 5.23
C ILE A 4 31.26 -59.40 4.02
N LEU A 5 32.14 -59.69 3.06
CA LEU A 5 32.38 -58.87 1.87
C LEU A 5 32.12 -59.67 0.59
N ARG A 6 31.70 -58.96 -0.46
CA ARG A 6 31.53 -59.38 -1.87
C ARG A 6 32.40 -60.58 -2.34
N ARG A 7 31.84 -61.40 -3.22
CA ARG A 7 32.56 -61.92 -4.39
C ARG A 7 31.76 -61.75 -5.68
N LYS A 8 32.49 -61.73 -6.81
CA LYS A 8 32.06 -61.36 -8.18
C LYS A 8 32.82 -62.27 -9.14
N ARG A 9 32.17 -62.86 -10.15
CA ARG A 9 32.79 -63.38 -11.40
C ARG A 9 31.71 -63.47 -12.50
N GLU A 10 31.81 -62.73 -13.60
CA GLU A 10 32.67 -62.89 -14.81
C GLU A 10 32.06 -63.83 -15.89
N ARG A 11 31.92 -63.31 -17.12
CA ARG A 11 31.71 -64.05 -18.38
C ARG A 11 32.47 -63.34 -19.52
N LYS A 12 33.08 -64.12 -20.42
CA LYS A 12 33.80 -63.74 -21.66
C LYS A 12 33.86 -64.98 -22.58
N ALA A 13 33.99 -64.91 -23.92
CA ALA A 13 33.87 -63.76 -24.85
C ALA A 13 32.76 -64.03 -25.90
N VAL A 14 32.86 -64.06 -27.25
CA VAL A 14 33.92 -63.91 -28.29
C VAL A 14 33.29 -63.19 -29.53
N PRO A 15 34.07 -62.64 -30.49
CA PRO A 15 33.60 -61.57 -31.40
C PRO A 15 33.31 -61.93 -32.88
N SER A 16 32.50 -61.06 -33.53
CA SER A 16 32.60 -60.55 -34.93
C SER A 16 32.37 -61.49 -36.14
N PRO A 17 31.68 -61.05 -37.22
CA PRO A 17 32.20 -59.98 -38.10
C PRO A 17 31.19 -58.90 -38.57
N SER A 18 31.75 -57.83 -39.16
CA SER A 18 31.13 -56.76 -39.97
C SER A 18 31.43 -57.02 -41.48
N PRO A 19 31.06 -56.19 -42.50
CA PRO A 19 30.54 -54.80 -42.43
C PRO A 19 29.47 -54.33 -43.46
N SER A 20 28.77 -53.23 -43.10
CA SER A 20 28.27 -52.16 -44.00
C SER A 20 27.16 -52.48 -45.05
N PRO A 21 26.52 -51.47 -45.68
CA PRO A 21 26.58 -50.01 -45.44
C PRO A 21 25.23 -49.38 -44.99
N SER A 22 25.27 -48.11 -44.61
CA SER A 22 24.08 -47.27 -44.40
C SER A 22 23.54 -46.72 -45.73
N PRO A 23 22.25 -46.32 -45.77
CA PRO A 23 21.98 -44.95 -46.19
C PRO A 23 20.85 -44.22 -45.44
N SER A 24 20.89 -42.89 -45.56
CA SER A 24 19.81 -41.91 -45.39
C SER A 24 19.10 -41.76 -44.03
N SER A 25 19.50 -40.70 -43.34
CA SER A 25 18.76 -39.96 -42.33
C SER A 25 17.25 -39.80 -42.60
N ALA A 26 16.44 -40.01 -41.57
CA ALA A 26 15.09 -39.46 -41.44
C ALA A 26 14.98 -38.75 -40.09
N GLN A 27 15.26 -37.45 -40.06
CA GLN A 27 15.42 -36.68 -38.83
C GLN A 27 14.05 -36.19 -38.32
N LEU A 28 13.39 -37.00 -37.49
CA LEU A 28 12.17 -36.64 -36.79
C LEU A 28 12.46 -35.63 -35.66
N LEU A 29 12.51 -34.34 -36.02
CA LEU A 29 12.42 -33.26 -35.05
C LEU A 29 11.03 -33.28 -34.41
N LEU A 30 10.98 -33.47 -33.09
CA LEU A 30 9.79 -33.16 -32.30
C LEU A 30 9.67 -31.63 -32.19
N PRO A 31 8.57 -31.00 -32.65
CA PRO A 31 8.41 -29.56 -32.52
C PRO A 31 8.10 -29.19 -31.06
N SER A 32 8.98 -28.39 -30.45
CA SER A 32 8.84 -27.88 -29.08
C SER A 32 7.75 -26.81 -28.96
N ASN A 33 6.48 -27.23 -28.99
CA ASN A 33 5.32 -26.36 -28.86
C ASN A 33 5.14 -25.82 -27.43
N HIS A 34 6.02 -24.88 -27.03
CA HIS A 34 5.76 -23.97 -25.92
C HIS A 34 4.68 -22.94 -26.33
N ALA A 35 3.43 -23.40 -26.40
CA ALA A 35 2.28 -22.50 -26.50
C ALA A 35 2.09 -21.79 -25.15
N GLU A 36 2.42 -20.49 -25.10
CA GLU A 36 2.06 -19.66 -23.94
C GLU A 36 0.54 -19.67 -23.74
N ILE A 37 0.09 -19.99 -22.52
CA ILE A 37 -1.34 -19.93 -22.17
C ILE A 37 -1.73 -18.45 -22.01
N GLN A 38 -2.04 -17.80 -23.13
CA GLN A 38 -2.52 -16.42 -23.14
C GLN A 38 -3.94 -16.36 -22.56
N THR A 39 -4.02 -16.09 -21.27
CA THR A 39 -5.30 -15.87 -20.57
C THR A 39 -6.03 -14.67 -21.18
N HIS A 40 -7.27 -14.89 -21.62
CA HIS A 40 -8.10 -13.83 -22.20
C HIS A 40 -8.32 -12.70 -21.19
N LYS A 41 -7.68 -11.55 -21.43
CA LYS A 41 -7.87 -10.34 -20.62
C LYS A 41 -9.26 -9.77 -20.91
N ALA A 42 -10.18 -9.94 -19.97
CA ALA A 42 -11.53 -9.40 -20.06
C ALA A 42 -11.50 -7.87 -20.27
N VAL A 43 -11.94 -7.41 -21.45
CA VAL A 43 -11.89 -5.99 -21.82
C VAL A 43 -13.09 -5.26 -21.20
N THR A 44 -12.83 -4.48 -20.15
CA THR A 44 -13.87 -3.67 -19.50
C THR A 44 -14.32 -2.53 -20.42
N LEU A 45 -15.63 -2.40 -20.66
CA LEU A 45 -16.25 -1.34 -21.47
C LEU A 45 -16.28 0.05 -20.78
N SER A 46 -15.36 0.31 -19.85
CA SER A 46 -15.34 1.57 -19.09
C SER A 46 -14.79 2.72 -19.94
N LYS A 47 -15.49 3.85 -19.94
CA LYS A 47 -15.12 5.06 -20.71
C LYS A 47 -13.85 5.77 -20.19
N THR A 48 -13.24 5.25 -19.11
CA THR A 48 -12.10 5.84 -18.41
C THR A 48 -10.78 5.55 -19.13
N LYS A 49 -10.33 6.48 -19.97
CA LYS A 49 -9.00 6.43 -20.61
C LYS A 49 -7.89 6.36 -19.54
N LYS A 50 -6.88 5.51 -19.76
CA LYS A 50 -5.69 5.42 -18.88
C LYS A 50 -4.94 6.75 -18.88
N LYS A 51 -4.60 7.26 -17.69
CA LYS A 51 -3.82 8.49 -17.54
C LYS A 51 -2.36 8.25 -17.93
N GLY A 52 -1.96 8.73 -19.10
CA GLY A 52 -0.61 8.56 -19.66
C GLY A 52 0.41 9.60 -19.18
N ARG A 53 1.55 9.65 -19.88
CA ARG A 53 2.69 10.57 -19.65
C ARG A 53 2.26 12.03 -19.50
N GLN A 54 1.37 12.50 -20.37
CA GLN A 54 0.78 13.85 -20.36
C GLN A 54 0.22 14.27 -18.99
N HIS A 55 -0.39 13.35 -18.21
CA HIS A 55 -0.90 13.70 -16.88
C HIS A 55 0.21 13.93 -15.86
N LYS A 56 1.35 13.24 -15.99
CA LYS A 56 2.54 13.49 -15.16
C LYS A 56 3.17 14.84 -15.51
N GLU A 57 3.21 15.19 -16.79
CA GLU A 57 3.72 16.48 -17.27
C GLU A 57 2.86 17.65 -16.76
N VAL A 58 1.52 17.52 -16.77
CA VAL A 58 0.60 18.49 -16.13
C VAL A 58 0.82 18.59 -14.61
N ILE A 59 1.08 17.47 -13.91
CA ILE A 59 1.40 17.52 -12.47
C ILE A 59 2.72 18.28 -12.24
N VAL A 60 3.74 18.06 -13.08
CA VAL A 60 5.04 18.75 -12.97
C VAL A 60 4.88 20.25 -13.21
N SER A 61 4.13 20.68 -14.24
CA SER A 61 3.90 22.11 -14.48
C SER A 61 3.09 22.77 -13.36
N SER A 62 2.04 22.11 -12.85
CA SER A 62 1.27 22.64 -11.71
C SER A 62 2.07 22.71 -10.41
N ILE A 63 3.04 21.82 -10.17
CA ILE A 63 3.95 21.92 -9.01
C ILE A 63 4.92 23.08 -9.17
N LYS A 64 5.48 23.31 -10.37
CA LYS A 64 6.36 24.46 -10.62
C LYS A 64 5.60 25.79 -10.48
N GLN A 65 4.40 25.89 -11.05
CA GLN A 65 3.53 27.05 -10.85
C GLN A 65 3.20 27.27 -9.36
N ALA A 66 2.86 26.22 -8.61
CA ALA A 66 2.60 26.36 -7.17
C ALA A 66 3.86 26.75 -6.37
N LEU A 67 5.06 26.36 -6.80
CA LEU A 67 6.34 26.82 -6.23
C LEU A 67 6.61 28.31 -6.55
N GLU A 68 6.07 28.85 -7.64
CA GLU A 68 6.12 30.27 -8.00
C GLU A 68 5.06 31.09 -7.23
N ASP A 69 3.81 30.62 -7.22
CA ASP A 69 2.63 31.26 -6.58
C ASP A 69 2.71 31.37 -5.03
N HIS A 70 3.57 30.58 -4.36
CA HIS A 70 3.62 30.50 -2.90
C HIS A 70 5.04 30.71 -2.33
N GLY A 71 5.10 31.41 -1.20
CA GLY A 71 6.34 31.73 -0.48
C GLY A 71 6.91 30.59 0.37
N SER A 72 6.12 29.57 0.69
CA SER A 72 6.59 28.42 1.48
C SER A 72 6.08 27.08 0.95
N ALA A 73 6.88 26.02 1.17
CA ALA A 73 6.58 24.66 0.76
C ALA A 73 6.91 23.67 1.89
N TYR A 74 6.08 22.65 2.06
CA TYR A 74 6.19 21.63 3.11
C TYR A 74 6.10 20.23 2.49
N VAL A 75 6.84 19.28 3.06
CA VAL A 75 6.55 17.85 2.91
C VAL A 75 5.74 17.40 4.12
N PHE A 76 4.69 16.62 3.87
CA PHE A 76 3.90 15.96 4.90
C PHE A 76 3.71 14.47 4.59
N THR A 77 3.55 13.65 5.62
CA THR A 77 3.08 12.26 5.52
C THR A 77 1.66 12.11 6.05
N PHE A 78 1.04 10.97 5.79
CA PHE A 78 -0.32 10.65 6.21
C PHE A 78 -0.47 9.17 6.55
N GLU A 79 -1.34 8.89 7.52
CA GLU A 79 -1.71 7.53 7.94
C GLU A 79 -3.20 7.30 7.68
N ASN A 80 -3.63 6.08 7.35
CA ASN A 80 -5.04 5.71 7.13
C ASN A 80 -5.86 6.49 6.06
N MET A 81 -5.20 7.34 5.27
CA MET A 81 -5.72 8.26 4.25
C MET A 81 -7.03 7.85 3.54
N ARG A 82 -7.97 8.81 3.50
CA ARG A 82 -9.29 8.68 2.86
C ARG A 82 -9.55 9.84 1.90
N ASN A 83 -9.83 9.51 0.64
CA ASN A 83 -10.09 10.46 -0.45
C ASN A 83 -11.19 11.50 -0.14
N GLN A 84 -12.15 11.18 0.72
CA GLN A 84 -13.21 12.11 1.10
C GLN A 84 -12.75 13.06 2.21
N LYS A 85 -12.18 12.52 3.29
CA LYS A 85 -11.64 13.31 4.40
C LYS A 85 -10.54 14.28 3.97
N PHE A 86 -9.64 13.84 3.09
CA PHE A 86 -8.61 14.73 2.57
C PHE A 86 -9.11 15.74 1.50
N LYS A 87 -10.31 15.58 0.92
CA LYS A 87 -10.98 16.68 0.20
C LYS A 87 -11.52 17.71 1.19
N GLU A 88 -12.16 17.27 2.27
CA GLU A 88 -12.69 18.13 3.33
C GLU A 88 -11.57 19.01 3.92
N PHE A 89 -10.42 18.42 4.26
CA PHE A 89 -9.21 19.14 4.69
C PHE A 89 -8.66 20.10 3.62
N ARG A 90 -8.53 19.64 2.37
CA ARG A 90 -8.05 20.48 1.26
C ARG A 90 -8.94 21.71 1.02
N GLU A 91 -10.25 21.56 1.17
CA GLU A 91 -11.22 22.64 0.92
C GLU A 91 -11.09 23.75 1.99
N GLN A 92 -10.80 23.40 3.25
CA GLN A 92 -10.56 24.37 4.34
C GLN A 92 -9.37 25.30 4.06
N LEU A 93 -8.33 24.83 3.37
CA LEU A 93 -7.07 25.54 3.12
C LEU A 93 -6.92 26.07 1.68
N LYS A 94 -7.96 25.90 0.85
CA LYS A 94 -7.95 26.07 -0.62
C LYS A 94 -7.71 27.48 -1.13
N SER A 95 -7.97 28.50 -0.31
CA SER A 95 -7.72 29.91 -0.62
C SER A 95 -6.22 30.20 -0.73
N ASN A 96 -5.47 29.76 0.28
CA ASN A 96 -4.08 30.17 0.52
C ASN A 96 -3.06 29.04 0.28
N SER A 97 -3.53 27.84 -0.09
CA SER A 97 -2.70 26.63 -0.15
C SER A 97 -3.04 25.67 -1.31
N ARG A 98 -2.02 24.94 -1.80
CA ARG A 98 -2.13 23.90 -2.84
C ARG A 98 -1.48 22.59 -2.40
N PHE A 99 -2.26 21.50 -2.45
CA PHE A 99 -1.87 20.17 -1.99
C PHE A 99 -1.68 19.19 -3.15
N PHE A 100 -0.45 18.69 -3.33
CA PHE A 100 -0.12 17.66 -4.32
C PHE A 100 0.09 16.30 -3.66
N LEU A 101 -0.61 15.29 -4.20
CA LEU A 101 -0.37 13.87 -3.96
C LEU A 101 -0.19 13.19 -5.31
N GLY A 102 0.74 12.25 -5.40
CA GLY A 102 1.05 11.55 -6.64
C GLY A 102 2.23 10.62 -6.48
N SER A 103 2.89 10.29 -7.59
CA SER A 103 4.13 9.51 -7.51
C SER A 103 5.26 10.39 -6.97
N ASN A 104 5.85 10.01 -5.83
CA ASN A 104 6.97 10.72 -5.21
C ASN A 104 8.10 11.00 -6.20
N LYS A 105 8.43 10.04 -7.09
CA LYS A 105 9.47 10.20 -8.10
C LYS A 105 9.18 11.29 -9.14
N VAL A 106 7.90 11.62 -9.37
CA VAL A 106 7.47 12.76 -10.21
C VAL A 106 7.56 14.06 -9.42
N MET A 107 7.10 14.07 -8.16
CA MET A 107 7.18 15.24 -7.29
C MET A 107 8.65 15.67 -7.04
N GLN A 108 9.56 14.70 -6.88
CA GLN A 108 11.02 14.91 -6.84
C GLN A 108 11.59 15.52 -8.13
N ILE A 109 11.04 15.20 -9.30
CA ILE A 109 11.50 15.76 -10.59
C ILE A 109 11.03 17.23 -10.73
N SER A 110 9.83 17.56 -10.27
CA SER A 110 9.30 18.92 -10.36
C SER A 110 10.04 19.94 -9.48
N LEU A 111 10.60 19.51 -8.34
CA LEU A 111 11.43 20.36 -7.47
C LEU A 111 12.89 20.43 -7.96
N GLY A 112 13.45 19.28 -8.32
CA GLY A 112 14.88 19.05 -8.50
C GLY A 112 15.40 18.05 -7.47
N ARG A 113 16.37 17.21 -7.85
CA ARG A 113 16.99 16.19 -6.96
C ARG A 113 18.39 16.56 -6.48
N SER A 114 19.10 17.35 -7.28
CA SER A 114 20.43 17.90 -6.99
C SER A 114 20.35 19.43 -6.98
N VAL A 115 21.41 20.09 -6.50
CA VAL A 115 21.57 21.55 -6.58
C VAL A 115 21.61 22.03 -8.05
N ALA A 116 22.07 21.19 -8.99
CA ALA A 116 22.14 21.54 -10.41
C ALA A 116 20.78 21.46 -11.13
N ASP A 117 19.82 20.69 -10.59
CA ASP A 117 18.48 20.52 -11.16
C ASP A 117 17.40 21.36 -10.46
N GLU A 118 17.77 22.21 -9.50
CA GLU A 118 16.80 22.77 -8.56
C GLU A 118 16.07 24.02 -9.09
N THR A 119 14.75 24.07 -8.88
CA THR A 119 13.90 25.14 -9.46
C THR A 119 13.92 26.43 -8.63
N LYS A 120 14.26 26.35 -7.34
CA LYS A 120 14.55 27.49 -6.44
C LYS A 120 15.65 27.06 -5.45
N PRO A 121 16.50 27.97 -4.95
CA PRO A 121 17.61 27.64 -4.06
C PRO A 121 17.20 26.76 -2.86
N GLY A 122 17.91 25.66 -2.65
CA GLY A 122 17.65 24.71 -1.56
C GLY A 122 16.40 23.83 -1.69
N ILE A 123 15.53 24.01 -2.70
CA ILE A 123 14.26 23.24 -2.80
C ILE A 123 14.52 21.74 -2.98
N HIS A 124 15.70 21.35 -3.50
CA HIS A 124 16.09 19.95 -3.61
C HIS A 124 16.11 19.22 -2.26
N LYS A 125 16.25 19.94 -1.13
CA LYS A 125 16.20 19.38 0.23
C LYS A 125 14.86 18.67 0.50
N LEU A 126 13.71 19.29 0.15
CA LEU A 126 12.39 18.67 0.28
C LEU A 126 12.30 17.34 -0.50
N SER A 127 12.96 17.25 -1.66
CA SER A 127 12.88 16.06 -2.52
C SER A 127 13.36 14.77 -1.82
N LYS A 128 14.29 14.90 -0.85
CA LYS A 128 14.85 13.79 -0.07
C LYS A 128 13.82 13.11 0.84
N PHE A 129 12.87 13.91 1.36
CA PHE A 129 11.82 13.48 2.30
C PHE A 129 10.56 12.93 1.60
N LEU A 130 10.46 13.02 0.27
CA LEU A 130 9.37 12.43 -0.51
C LEU A 130 9.53 10.91 -0.63
N ARG A 131 9.29 10.19 0.46
CA ARG A 131 9.33 8.73 0.60
C ARG A 131 8.02 8.22 1.21
N GLY A 132 7.66 6.96 0.92
CA GLY A 132 6.41 6.35 1.43
C GLY A 132 5.14 7.14 1.07
N ASP A 133 4.18 7.15 1.99
CA ASP A 133 2.91 7.89 1.91
C ASP A 133 3.13 9.39 2.25
N ALA A 134 3.70 10.11 1.28
CA ALA A 134 4.06 11.53 1.39
C ALA A 134 3.37 12.44 0.36
N GLY A 135 3.31 13.73 0.67
CA GLY A 135 2.72 14.79 -0.16
C GLY A 135 3.47 16.12 -0.06
N LEU A 136 3.15 17.02 -0.99
CA LEU A 136 3.61 18.41 -0.98
C LEU A 136 2.46 19.37 -0.68
N LEU A 137 2.73 20.35 0.18
CA LEU A 137 1.87 21.48 0.47
C LEU A 137 2.63 22.77 0.13
N PHE A 138 2.10 23.57 -0.78
CA PHE A 138 2.54 24.94 -1.04
C PHE A 138 1.55 25.89 -0.38
N THR A 139 2.02 26.90 0.35
CA THR A 139 1.12 27.79 1.09
C THR A 139 1.72 29.17 1.39
N ASN A 140 0.83 30.15 1.51
CA ASN A 140 1.11 31.52 1.94
C ASN A 140 0.63 31.80 3.38
N LEU A 141 0.25 30.75 4.14
CA LEU A 141 -0.08 30.85 5.56
C LEU A 141 1.19 30.89 6.45
N GLU A 142 1.04 31.44 7.66
CA GLU A 142 2.09 31.43 8.67
C GLU A 142 2.40 30.02 9.19
N LYS A 143 3.63 29.79 9.63
CA LYS A 143 4.15 28.49 10.06
C LYS A 143 3.30 27.90 11.19
N GLU A 144 2.94 28.72 12.15
CA GLU A 144 2.19 28.40 13.36
C GLU A 144 0.74 28.05 13.05
N GLU A 145 0.14 28.65 12.00
CA GLU A 145 -1.19 28.30 11.52
C GLU A 145 -1.19 26.96 10.78
N VAL A 146 -0.18 26.71 9.94
CA VAL A 146 -0.01 25.43 9.23
C VAL A 146 0.21 24.29 10.22
N GLN A 147 1.11 24.45 11.19
CA GLN A 147 1.34 23.47 12.27
C GLN A 147 0.05 23.18 13.05
N ARG A 148 -0.59 24.21 13.60
CA ARG A 148 -1.84 24.07 14.37
C ARG A 148 -2.96 23.39 13.58
N THR A 149 -3.04 23.65 12.27
CA THR A 149 -4.06 23.05 11.40
C THR A 149 -3.80 21.57 11.12
N PHE A 150 -2.53 21.16 11.00
CA PHE A 150 -2.16 19.75 10.85
C PHE A 150 -2.32 18.98 12.17
N GLU A 151 -1.89 19.54 13.30
CA GLU A 151 -1.97 18.91 14.62
C GLU A 151 -3.41 18.74 15.11
N LYS A 152 -4.28 19.73 14.84
CA LYS A 152 -5.70 19.67 15.19
C LYS A 152 -6.51 18.74 14.29
N TYR A 153 -6.01 18.39 13.09
CA TYR A 153 -6.77 17.62 12.13
C TYR A 153 -6.63 16.11 12.36
N GLU A 154 -7.66 15.54 12.96
CA GLU A 154 -7.84 14.09 13.12
C GLU A 154 -9.29 13.70 12.78
N ASP A 155 -9.45 12.65 11.97
CA ASP A 155 -10.76 12.08 11.62
C ASP A 155 -10.70 10.55 11.71
N HIS A 156 -11.79 9.90 12.08
CA HIS A 156 -11.81 8.47 12.38
C HIS A 156 -12.66 7.70 11.34
N ASP A 157 -12.06 6.70 10.70
CA ASP A 157 -12.72 5.77 9.77
C ASP A 157 -12.54 4.31 10.25
N PHE A 158 -13.23 3.37 9.62
CA PHE A 158 -13.13 1.94 9.88
C PHE A 158 -11.78 1.40 9.42
N ALA A 159 -11.11 0.65 10.29
CA ALA A 159 -9.86 -0.03 9.95
C ALA A 159 -10.05 -1.08 8.85
N ARG A 160 -8.95 -1.41 8.16
CA ARG A 160 -8.95 -2.34 7.03
C ARG A 160 -8.28 -3.65 7.45
N THR A 161 -8.50 -4.71 6.67
CA THR A 161 -7.70 -5.93 6.74
C THR A 161 -6.20 -5.60 6.70
N GLY A 162 -5.43 -6.17 7.61
CA GLY A 162 -3.99 -5.92 7.74
C GLY A 162 -3.61 -4.68 8.56
N SER A 163 -4.54 -3.73 8.82
CA SER A 163 -4.31 -2.67 9.80
C SER A 163 -4.21 -3.28 11.21
N ASN A 164 -3.27 -2.82 12.03
CA ASN A 164 -3.21 -3.18 13.45
C ASN A 164 -4.42 -2.61 14.20
N ALA A 165 -4.99 -3.36 15.14
CA ALA A 165 -6.05 -2.87 16.01
C ALA A 165 -5.50 -1.88 17.05
N THR A 166 -6.21 -0.78 17.30
CA THR A 166 -5.82 0.26 18.27
C THR A 166 -6.20 -0.08 19.71
N GLU A 167 -7.06 -1.07 19.90
CA GLU A 167 -7.59 -1.53 21.20
C GLU A 167 -8.06 -2.99 21.05
N LYS A 168 -8.26 -3.68 22.18
CA LYS A 168 -8.96 -4.98 22.19
C LYS A 168 -10.47 -4.76 22.08
N VAL A 169 -11.14 -5.49 21.18
CA VAL A 169 -12.61 -5.56 21.15
C VAL A 169 -13.07 -6.99 21.39
N GLU A 170 -13.89 -7.14 22.42
CA GLU A 170 -14.47 -8.39 22.88
C GLU A 170 -15.97 -8.20 23.10
N LEU A 171 -16.77 -9.09 22.53
CA LEU A 171 -18.21 -9.13 22.72
C LEU A 171 -18.54 -10.21 23.77
N LYS A 172 -19.46 -9.90 24.67
CA LYS A 172 -19.93 -10.85 25.69
C LYS A 172 -21.14 -11.66 25.21
N GLU A 173 -21.30 -12.86 25.76
CA GLU A 173 -22.49 -13.69 25.57
C GLU A 173 -23.78 -12.91 25.88
N GLY A 174 -24.81 -13.05 25.02
CA GLY A 174 -26.08 -12.33 25.16
C GLY A 174 -26.64 -11.76 23.85
N PRO A 175 -27.75 -10.99 23.91
CA PRO A 175 -28.40 -10.42 22.73
C PRO A 175 -27.57 -9.30 22.09
N LEU A 176 -27.51 -9.32 20.75
CA LEU A 176 -26.87 -8.31 19.90
C LEU A 176 -27.94 -7.48 19.19
N GLU A 177 -28.71 -6.70 19.97
CA GLU A 177 -29.87 -5.94 19.50
C GLU A 177 -29.55 -4.93 18.38
N GLN A 178 -28.29 -4.54 18.23
CA GLN A 178 -27.80 -3.70 17.13
C GLN A 178 -27.81 -4.37 15.74
N PHE A 179 -28.10 -5.68 15.65
CA PHE A 179 -28.12 -6.43 14.39
C PHE A 179 -29.51 -6.99 14.07
N THR A 180 -29.94 -6.84 12.82
CA THR A 180 -31.20 -7.42 12.35
C THR A 180 -31.07 -8.94 12.20
N HIS A 181 -32.19 -9.66 12.31
CA HIS A 181 -32.23 -11.12 12.13
C HIS A 181 -31.66 -11.59 10.77
N GLU A 182 -31.80 -10.78 9.72
CA GLU A 182 -31.23 -11.01 8.38
C GLU A 182 -29.69 -11.05 8.36
N MET A 183 -29.03 -10.39 9.32
CA MET A 183 -27.57 -10.36 9.43
C MET A 183 -27.00 -11.63 10.08
N GLU A 184 -27.82 -12.45 10.75
CA GLU A 184 -27.37 -13.62 11.50
C GLU A 184 -26.53 -14.62 10.66
N PRO A 185 -26.92 -14.98 9.42
CA PRO A 185 -26.10 -15.84 8.56
C PRO A 185 -24.80 -15.18 8.11
N PHE A 186 -24.77 -13.85 7.98
CA PHE A 186 -23.57 -13.10 7.64
C PHE A 186 -22.58 -13.06 8.81
N LEU A 187 -23.07 -12.79 10.03
CA LEU A 187 -22.28 -12.75 11.26
C LEU A 187 -21.67 -14.13 11.56
N ARG A 188 -22.48 -15.20 11.45
CA ARG A 188 -21.98 -16.59 11.55
C ARG A 188 -20.89 -16.87 10.50
N LYS A 189 -21.04 -16.36 9.27
CA LYS A 189 -20.03 -16.47 8.21
C LYS A 189 -18.76 -15.64 8.46
N GLN A 190 -18.79 -14.66 9.37
CA GLN A 190 -17.58 -13.98 9.86
C GLN A 190 -16.93 -14.71 11.06
N GLY A 191 -17.40 -15.92 11.41
CA GLY A 191 -16.87 -16.71 12.51
C GLY A 191 -17.45 -16.37 13.89
N MET A 192 -18.42 -15.45 13.99
CA MET A 192 -19.07 -15.16 15.28
C MET A 192 -19.96 -16.35 15.71
N PRO A 193 -19.89 -16.80 16.97
CA PRO A 193 -20.76 -17.85 17.50
C PRO A 193 -22.16 -17.29 17.78
N VAL A 194 -22.95 -17.04 16.72
CA VAL A 194 -24.31 -16.50 16.82
C VAL A 194 -25.41 -17.55 16.60
N ARG A 195 -26.57 -17.29 17.20
CA ARG A 195 -27.83 -18.02 17.04
C ARG A 195 -28.99 -17.02 16.98
N LEU A 196 -30.05 -17.36 16.25
CA LEU A 196 -31.30 -16.60 16.30
C LEU A 196 -32.24 -17.16 17.38
N THR A 197 -32.56 -16.35 18.39
CA THR A 197 -33.48 -16.71 19.48
C THR A 197 -34.67 -15.75 19.47
N LYS A 198 -35.88 -16.28 19.26
CA LYS A 198 -37.14 -15.50 19.20
C LYS A 198 -37.12 -14.29 18.21
N GLY A 199 -36.25 -14.31 17.21
CA GLY A 199 -36.06 -13.22 16.24
C GLY A 199 -34.95 -12.21 16.59
N VAL A 200 -34.32 -12.33 17.77
CA VAL A 200 -33.13 -11.56 18.16
C VAL A 200 -31.88 -12.38 17.85
N VAL A 201 -30.81 -11.71 17.42
CA VAL A 201 -29.49 -12.34 17.25
C VAL A 201 -28.81 -12.41 18.63
N GLU A 202 -28.50 -13.61 19.11
CA GLU A 202 -27.74 -13.83 20.35
C GLU A 202 -26.34 -14.35 20.03
N LEU A 203 -25.34 -13.83 20.76
CA LEU A 203 -24.02 -14.42 20.85
C LEU A 203 -24.06 -15.57 21.88
N VAL A 204 -23.58 -16.75 21.48
CA VAL A 204 -23.68 -18.02 22.23
C VAL A 204 -22.51 -18.24 23.20
N SER A 205 -21.45 -17.44 23.08
CA SER A 205 -20.31 -17.39 24.00
C SER A 205 -19.52 -16.11 23.76
N ASP A 206 -18.74 -15.65 24.74
CA ASP A 206 -17.79 -14.54 24.56
C ASP A 206 -16.94 -14.70 23.27
N PHE A 207 -16.72 -13.59 22.57
CA PHE A 207 -16.01 -13.57 21.28
C PHE A 207 -15.08 -12.36 21.16
N VAL A 208 -13.77 -12.62 21.06
CA VAL A 208 -12.76 -11.59 20.77
C VAL A 208 -12.76 -11.30 19.28
N VAL A 209 -13.14 -10.07 18.90
CA VAL A 209 -13.14 -9.60 17.51
C VAL A 209 -11.71 -9.25 17.06
N CYS A 210 -10.95 -8.62 17.95
CA CYS A 210 -9.54 -8.28 17.73
C CYS A 210 -8.81 -8.05 19.05
N GLU A 211 -7.49 -8.24 19.02
CA GLU A 211 -6.55 -7.95 20.12
C GLU A 211 -5.70 -6.75 19.74
N GLU A 212 -5.42 -5.88 20.70
CA GLU A 212 -4.60 -4.68 20.50
C GLU A 212 -3.24 -4.98 19.84
N GLY A 213 -2.80 -4.10 18.94
CA GLY A 213 -1.54 -4.22 18.22
C GLY A 213 -1.49 -5.31 17.15
N LYS A 214 -2.46 -6.25 17.07
CA LYS A 214 -2.46 -7.34 16.07
C LYS A 214 -3.13 -6.90 14.76
N PRO A 215 -2.66 -7.39 13.59
CA PRO A 215 -3.27 -7.07 12.30
C PRO A 215 -4.66 -7.72 12.15
N LEU A 216 -5.64 -6.92 11.71
CA LEU A 216 -7.04 -7.34 11.58
C LEU A 216 -7.25 -8.32 10.42
N SER A 217 -8.03 -9.39 10.66
CA SER A 217 -8.50 -10.28 9.59
C SER A 217 -9.57 -9.60 8.71
N PRO A 218 -9.89 -10.14 7.52
CA PRO A 218 -11.03 -9.69 6.72
C PRO A 218 -12.37 -9.74 7.47
N GLU A 219 -12.54 -10.70 8.37
CA GLU A 219 -13.72 -10.94 9.19
C GLU A 219 -13.79 -9.92 10.33
N SER A 220 -12.72 -9.79 11.12
CA SER A 220 -12.62 -8.78 12.19
C SER A 220 -12.90 -7.37 11.68
N ALA A 221 -12.30 -6.98 10.54
CA ALA A 221 -12.50 -5.66 9.95
C ALA A 221 -13.95 -5.42 9.46
N ARG A 222 -14.68 -6.47 9.07
CA ARG A 222 -16.13 -6.38 8.76
C ARG A 222 -16.95 -6.25 10.04
N ILE A 223 -16.66 -7.05 11.07
CA ILE A 223 -17.37 -7.04 12.36
C ILE A 223 -17.23 -5.67 13.03
N LEU A 224 -16.02 -5.13 13.14
CA LEU A 224 -15.77 -3.77 13.68
C LEU A 224 -16.56 -2.70 12.93
N ARG A 225 -16.63 -2.80 11.60
CA ARG A 225 -17.43 -1.88 10.78
C ARG A 225 -18.94 -2.00 11.02
N LEU A 226 -19.45 -3.20 11.29
CA LEU A 226 -20.86 -3.41 11.65
C LEU A 226 -21.16 -2.92 13.08
N LEU A 227 -20.20 -3.03 14.01
CA LEU A 227 -20.29 -2.49 15.36
C LEU A 227 -20.12 -0.95 15.43
N GLY A 228 -19.82 -0.28 14.32
CA GLY A 228 -19.57 1.17 14.28
C GLY A 228 -18.17 1.59 14.78
N ILE A 229 -17.30 0.65 15.15
CA ILE A 229 -16.00 0.91 15.80
C ILE A 229 -14.94 1.33 14.77
N LYS A 230 -14.28 2.47 15.04
CA LYS A 230 -13.40 3.17 14.09
C LYS A 230 -11.94 3.21 14.56
N MET A 231 -11.19 2.15 14.27
CA MET A 231 -9.76 2.02 14.65
C MET A 231 -8.75 2.59 13.64
N ALA A 232 -9.18 3.40 12.67
CA ALA A 232 -8.28 4.02 11.70
C ALA A 232 -8.33 5.55 11.79
N PRO A 233 -7.58 6.16 12.73
CA PRO A 233 -7.40 7.61 12.76
C PRO A 233 -6.61 8.05 11.52
N PHE A 234 -7.21 8.91 10.71
CA PHE A 234 -6.55 9.64 9.64
C PHE A 234 -5.91 10.89 10.24
N ARG A 235 -4.57 10.88 10.24
CA ARG A 235 -3.72 11.96 10.72
C ARG A 235 -2.81 12.46 9.60
N LEU A 236 -2.42 13.73 9.70
CA LEU A 236 -1.49 14.40 8.80
C LEU A 236 -0.30 14.92 9.59
N HIS A 237 0.92 14.70 9.08
CA HIS A 237 2.14 14.96 9.83
C HIS A 237 3.14 15.74 8.99
N LEU A 238 3.48 16.96 9.43
CA LEU A 238 4.53 17.76 8.80
C LEU A 238 5.90 17.10 9.03
N VAL A 239 6.69 16.98 7.97
CA VAL A 239 8.02 16.37 7.99
C VAL A 239 9.09 17.46 7.96
N CYS A 240 8.99 18.39 7.01
CA CYS A 240 9.90 19.51 6.86
C CYS A 240 9.25 20.68 6.09
N ARG A 241 9.83 21.87 6.24
CA ARG A 241 9.46 23.15 5.63
C ARG A 241 10.65 23.73 4.87
N TRP A 242 10.36 24.39 3.76
CA TRP A 242 11.29 25.19 2.99
C TRP A 242 10.68 26.58 2.76
N THR A 243 11.52 27.59 2.88
CA THR A 243 11.34 28.95 2.35
C THR A 243 12.57 29.31 1.51
N PRO A 244 12.59 30.42 0.76
CA PRO A 244 13.79 30.82 0.01
C PRO A 244 15.05 30.97 0.87
N ASP A 245 14.87 31.34 2.14
CA ASP A 245 15.94 31.70 3.07
C ASP A 245 16.31 30.57 4.06
N ASP A 246 15.38 29.63 4.33
CA ASP A 246 15.49 28.68 5.43
C ASP A 246 14.93 27.26 5.11
N PHE A 247 15.37 26.26 5.87
CA PHE A 247 14.92 24.88 5.76
C PHE A 247 14.85 24.20 7.13
N GLU A 248 13.63 23.90 7.58
CA GLU A 248 13.34 23.36 8.91
C GLU A 248 12.86 21.91 8.81
N VAL A 249 13.26 21.04 9.75
CA VAL A 249 12.78 19.65 9.84
C VAL A 249 12.04 19.46 11.16
N TYR A 250 10.83 18.87 11.08
CA TYR A 250 9.94 18.60 12.21
C TYR A 250 9.94 17.12 12.63
N ARG A 251 10.22 16.21 11.69
CA ARG A 251 10.42 14.78 11.94
C ARG A 251 11.58 14.25 11.11
N GLU A 252 12.69 13.92 11.76
CA GLU A 252 13.84 13.25 11.10
C GLU A 252 13.66 11.72 11.00
N GLY A 253 12.69 11.15 11.72
CA GLY A 253 12.45 9.70 11.85
C GLY A 253 11.68 9.02 10.72
N LEU A 254 11.88 9.41 9.45
CA LEU A 254 11.47 8.60 8.30
C LEU A 254 12.69 7.80 7.82
N ASP A 255 12.72 6.50 8.14
CA ASP A 255 13.91 5.62 8.03
C ASP A 255 14.88 6.00 6.89
N LEU A 256 16.02 6.55 7.30
CA LEU A 256 17.10 6.98 6.42
C LEU A 256 18.06 5.82 6.06
N SER A 257 17.72 4.58 6.42
CA SER A 257 18.51 3.36 6.17
C SER A 257 18.91 3.18 4.71
N ASP A 258 18.02 3.57 3.79
CA ASP A 258 18.19 3.37 2.35
C ASP A 258 19.00 4.52 1.72
N ILE A 259 20.14 4.89 2.33
CA ILE A 259 21.04 5.96 1.83
C ILE A 259 22.43 5.42 1.42
N GLU A 260 22.87 4.25 1.91
CA GLU A 260 24.19 3.67 1.56
C GLU A 260 24.14 2.57 0.48
N SER A 261 23.22 2.64 -0.49
CA SER A 261 23.17 1.67 -1.61
C SER A 261 22.47 2.19 -2.88
N SER A 262 23.03 3.19 -3.55
CA SER A 262 22.79 3.54 -4.98
C SER A 262 23.87 4.49 -5.52
#